data_AF-A0A8D2ZU18-F1
#
_entry.id   AF-A0A8D2ZU18-F1
#
_cell.length_a   1.000
_cell.length_b   1.000
_cell.length_c   1.000
_cell.angle_alpha   90.00
_cell.angle_beta   90.00
_cell.angle_gamma   90.00
#
_symmetry.space_group_name_H-M   'P 1'
#
loop_
_entity.id
_entity.type
_entity.pdbx_description
1 polymer ?
#
loop_
_entity_poly.entity_id
_entity_poly.type
_entity_poly.pdbx_seq_one_letter_code
_entity_poly.pdbx_strand_id
1 'polypeptide(L)'
;MQVLEPSLYTVKAVLILDNDGDRLYAKYYDDTYPTVKEQKAFEKNIFNKTHRTDSEIALLEGLTVVYKSNIDLFFYVIGSSHENELMLMAVLNCLFDSLSQMLRKNVERRALLENMEGLFLAVDEIVDGGVILESDPQQVVHRVALRGDDVPLTEQTVTQVLQSAKEQIKWSLLR
;
A
#
# COMPACT_ATOMS: atom_id res chain seq x y z
N MET A 1 -16.37 -30.48 9.07
CA MET A 1 -15.74 -29.38 8.32
C MET A 1 -16.54 -28.14 8.64
N GLN A 2 -16.03 -27.29 9.53
CA GLN A 2 -16.70 -26.03 9.87
C GLN A 2 -16.43 -25.08 8.69
N VAL A 3 -17.49 -24.66 8.01
CA VAL A 3 -17.40 -23.65 6.96
C VAL A 3 -17.20 -22.32 7.69
N LEU A 4 -16.02 -21.71 7.53
CA LEU A 4 -15.79 -20.36 8.03
C LEU A 4 -16.68 -19.41 7.23
N GLU A 5 -17.47 -18.57 7.89
CA GLU A 5 -18.21 -17.54 7.18
C GLU A 5 -17.21 -16.55 6.53
N PRO A 6 -17.43 -16.18 5.26
CA PRO A 6 -16.56 -15.21 4.58
C PRO A 6 -16.62 -13.87 5.32
N SER A 7 -15.46 -13.39 5.74
CA SER A 7 -15.29 -12.10 6.40
C SER A 7 -14.75 -11.08 5.40
N LEU A 8 -15.25 -9.85 5.48
CA LEU A 8 -14.68 -8.71 4.72
C LEU A 8 -13.37 -8.20 5.35
N TYR A 9 -13.08 -8.58 6.60
CA TYR A 9 -11.89 -8.17 7.35
C TYR A 9 -10.68 -9.02 6.96
N THR A 10 -10.15 -8.75 5.77
CA THR A 10 -9.06 -9.51 5.16
C THR A 10 -7.69 -9.08 5.70
N VAL A 11 -7.49 -7.78 5.94
CA VAL A 11 -6.18 -7.22 6.31
C VAL A 11 -6.11 -6.95 7.81
N LYS A 12 -5.16 -7.58 8.48
CA LYS A 12 -4.88 -7.39 9.92
C LYS A 12 -3.85 -6.29 10.16
N ALA A 13 -2.85 -6.15 9.29
CA ALA A 13 -1.87 -5.07 9.39
C ALA A 13 -1.19 -4.76 8.05
N VAL A 14 -0.73 -3.52 7.91
CA VAL A 14 0.16 -3.05 6.84
C VAL A 14 1.40 -2.43 7.50
N LEU A 15 2.59 -2.90 7.12
CA LEU A 15 3.85 -2.47 7.71
C LEU A 15 4.85 -2.06 6.62
N ILE A 16 5.65 -1.04 6.92
CA ILE A 16 6.85 -0.70 6.15
C ILE A 16 8.01 -0.55 7.12
N LEU A 17 9.04 -1.38 6.92
CA LEU A 17 10.27 -1.39 7.70
C LEU A 17 11.43 -0.94 6.82
N ASP A 18 12.47 -0.38 7.43
CA ASP A 18 13.73 -0.13 6.73
C ASP A 18 14.67 -1.35 6.72
N ASN A 19 15.85 -1.19 6.14
CA ASN A 19 16.84 -2.24 5.98
C ASN A 19 17.45 -2.76 7.31
N ASP A 20 17.24 -2.05 8.42
CA ASP A 20 17.65 -2.52 9.75
C ASP A 20 16.49 -3.19 10.52
N GLY A 21 15.31 -3.22 9.90
CA GLY A 21 14.08 -3.73 10.51
C GLY A 21 13.38 -2.72 11.41
N ASP A 22 13.77 -1.45 11.35
CA ASP A 22 13.14 -0.38 12.10
C ASP A 22 11.85 0.07 11.42
N ARG A 23 10.83 0.34 12.23
CA ARG A 23 9.50 0.74 11.77
C ARG A 23 9.52 2.14 11.16
N LEU A 24 9.18 2.24 9.88
CA LEU A 24 8.83 3.51 9.21
C LEU A 24 7.33 3.77 9.26
N TYR A 25 6.54 2.73 9.02
CA TYR A 25 5.08 2.78 9.06
C TYR A 25 4.51 1.48 9.61
N ALA A 26 3.45 1.58 10.42
CA ALA A 26 2.68 0.43 10.86
C ALA A 26 1.24 0.85 11.14
N LYS A 27 0.28 0.13 10.55
CA LYS A 27 -1.15 0.25 10.86
C LYS A 27 -1.72 -1.14 11.10
N TYR A 28 -2.24 -1.36 12.30
CA TYR A 28 -2.90 -2.59 12.73
C TYR A 28 -4.41 -2.34 12.78
N TYR A 29 -5.19 -3.25 12.23
CA TYR A 29 -6.64 -3.13 12.08
C TYR A 29 -7.44 -3.99 13.06
N ASP A 30 -6.74 -4.82 13.86
CA ASP A 30 -7.36 -5.63 14.89
C ASP A 30 -6.54 -5.68 16.19
N ASP A 31 -7.10 -6.38 17.19
CA ASP A 31 -6.52 -6.50 18.52
C ASP A 31 -5.56 -7.71 18.66
N THR A 32 -5.02 -8.26 17.56
CA THR A 32 -4.06 -9.39 17.64
C THR A 32 -2.77 -8.96 18.36
N TYR A 33 -2.33 -7.71 18.13
CA TYR A 33 -1.17 -7.10 18.78
C TYR A 33 -1.55 -5.73 19.38
N PRO A 34 -2.23 -5.71 20.55
CA PRO A 34 -2.86 -4.51 21.09
C PRO A 34 -1.85 -3.50 21.65
N THR A 35 -0.66 -3.94 22.05
CA THR A 35 0.37 -3.05 22.61
C THR A 35 1.51 -2.79 21.64
N VAL A 36 2.09 -1.59 21.70
CA VAL A 36 3.29 -1.23 20.91
C VAL A 36 4.45 -2.20 21.14
N LYS A 37 4.57 -2.76 22.35
CA LYS A 37 5.60 -3.74 22.68
C LYS A 37 5.42 -5.04 21.90
N GLU A 38 4.20 -5.55 21.81
CA GLU A 38 3.88 -6.77 21.05
C GLU A 38 4.02 -6.54 19.55
N GLN A 39 3.57 -5.40 19.05
CA GLN A 39 3.74 -5.01 17.64
C GLN A 39 5.22 -4.99 17.23
N LYS A 40 6.08 -4.34 18.02
CA LYS A 40 7.53 -4.31 17.76
C LYS A 40 8.19 -5.68 17.84
N ALA A 41 7.72 -6.55 18.74
CA ALA A 41 8.21 -7.92 18.82
C ALA A 41 7.83 -8.72 17.56
N PHE A 42 6.61 -8.56 17.07
CA PHE A 42 6.12 -9.16 15.84
C PHE A 42 6.87 -8.65 14.61
N GLU A 43 7.04 -7.33 14.46
CA GLU A 43 7.81 -6.69 13.38
C GLU A 43 9.23 -7.26 13.31
N LYS A 44 9.91 -7.34 14.46
CA LYS A 44 11.25 -7.92 14.54
C LYS A 44 11.26 -9.39 14.12
N ASN A 45 10.22 -10.17 14.48
CA ASN A 45 10.11 -11.57 14.09
C ASN A 45 9.91 -11.73 12.59
N ILE A 46 9.00 -10.95 12.00
CA ILE A 46 8.78 -10.91 10.55
C ILE A 46 10.08 -10.58 9.84
N PHE A 47 10.71 -9.45 10.19
CA PHE A 47 11.92 -8.98 9.51
C PHE A 47 13.03 -10.05 9.54
N ASN A 48 13.30 -10.64 10.70
CA ASN A 48 14.31 -11.68 10.85
C ASN A 48 14.07 -12.90 9.94
N LYS A 49 12.80 -13.23 9.67
CA LYS A 49 12.43 -14.39 8.84
C LYS A 49 12.35 -14.08 7.35
N THR A 50 12.12 -12.83 6.96
CA THR A 50 11.87 -12.45 5.57
C THR A 50 13.03 -11.74 4.89
N HIS A 51 13.88 -11.00 5.63
CA HIS A 51 14.89 -10.12 5.02
C HIS A 51 15.97 -10.83 4.16
N ARG A 52 16.10 -12.16 4.28
CA ARG A 52 17.09 -12.98 3.55
C ARG A 52 16.44 -13.94 2.56
N THR A 53 15.15 -13.82 2.33
CA THR A 53 14.39 -14.83 1.59
C THR A 53 13.75 -14.17 0.36
N ASP A 54 13.93 -14.80 -0.79
CA ASP A 54 13.35 -14.35 -2.08
C ASP A 54 11.88 -14.78 -2.25
N SER A 55 11.22 -15.22 -1.17
CA SER A 55 9.80 -15.59 -1.21
C SER A 55 8.96 -14.33 -1.05
N GLU A 56 7.77 -14.31 -1.65
CA GLU A 56 6.85 -13.16 -1.52
C GLU A 56 5.78 -13.41 -0.44
N ILE A 57 5.73 -14.63 0.12
CA ILE A 57 4.68 -15.09 1.04
C ILE A 57 5.31 -15.96 2.14
N ALA A 58 4.85 -15.78 3.37
CA ALA A 58 5.23 -16.58 4.53
C ALA A 58 4.03 -16.79 5.47
N LEU A 59 3.96 -17.97 6.10
CA LEU A 59 3.02 -18.23 7.19
C LEU A 59 3.75 -18.12 8.53
N LEU A 60 3.44 -17.09 9.32
CA LEU A 60 4.13 -16.75 10.56
C LEU A 60 3.12 -16.56 11.69
N GLU A 61 3.29 -17.29 12.80
CA GLU A 61 2.39 -17.20 13.97
C GLU A 61 0.90 -17.45 13.66
N GLY A 62 0.61 -18.25 12.62
CA GLY A 62 -0.77 -18.46 12.15
C GLY A 62 -1.34 -17.27 11.37
N LEU A 63 -0.48 -16.39 10.86
CA LEU A 63 -0.83 -15.27 10.00
C LEU A 63 -0.19 -15.44 8.63
N THR A 64 -0.94 -15.11 7.60
CA THR A 64 -0.43 -15.05 6.23
C THR A 64 0.22 -13.69 6.04
N VAL A 65 1.51 -13.68 5.72
CA VAL A 65 2.32 -12.49 5.52
C VAL A 65 2.76 -12.47 4.07
N VAL A 66 2.31 -11.49 3.30
CA VAL A 66 2.85 -11.21 1.98
C VAL A 66 3.79 -10.03 2.05
N TYR A 67 4.90 -10.08 1.33
CA TYR A 67 5.93 -9.07 1.45
C TYR A 67 6.75 -8.87 0.18
N LYS A 68 7.35 -7.68 0.11
CA LYS A 68 8.23 -7.25 -0.98
C LYS A 68 9.30 -6.34 -0.43
N SER A 69 10.52 -6.48 -0.91
CA SER A 69 11.62 -5.55 -0.63
C SER A 69 11.89 -4.67 -1.85
N ASN A 70 12.34 -3.44 -1.61
CA ASN A 70 12.84 -2.55 -2.65
C ASN A 70 13.92 -1.64 -2.07
N ILE A 71 15.14 -1.73 -2.61
CA ILE A 71 16.32 -0.96 -2.17
C ILE A 71 16.57 -1.17 -0.67
N ASP A 72 16.09 -0.26 0.17
CA ASP A 72 16.28 -0.18 1.62
C ASP A 72 14.95 -0.23 2.40
N LEU A 73 13.87 -0.66 1.75
CA LEU A 73 12.53 -0.76 2.29
C LEU A 73 11.97 -2.19 2.18
N PHE A 74 11.21 -2.59 3.21
CA PHE A 74 10.47 -3.84 3.26
C PHE A 74 8.99 -3.54 3.51
N PHE A 75 8.14 -3.96 2.58
CA PHE A 75 6.69 -3.78 2.60
C PHE A 75 6.01 -5.09 3.00
N TYR A 76 5.04 -5.02 3.90
CA TYR A 76 4.31 -6.18 4.40
C TYR A 76 2.81 -5.90 4.44
N VAL A 77 2.03 -6.90 4.05
CA VAL A 77 0.59 -6.97 4.30
C VAL A 77 0.29 -8.29 5.01
N ILE A 78 -0.42 -8.21 6.12
CA ILE A 78 -0.68 -9.34 7.02
C ILE A 78 -2.19 -9.60 7.03
N GLY A 79 -2.57 -10.87 6.84
CA GLY A 79 -3.95 -11.36 6.96
C GLY A 79 -4.03 -12.58 7.87
N SER A 80 -5.24 -13.11 8.07
CA SER A 80 -5.42 -14.39 8.78
C SER A 80 -4.84 -15.56 7.98
N SER A 81 -4.52 -16.68 8.63
CA SER A 81 -4.06 -17.92 7.96
C SER A 81 -5.04 -18.50 6.93
N HIS A 82 -6.30 -18.05 6.95
CA HIS A 82 -7.34 -18.54 6.05
C HIS A 82 -7.66 -17.56 4.92
N GLU A 83 -7.02 -16.39 4.91
CA GLU A 83 -7.22 -15.40 3.86
C GLU A 83 -6.61 -15.87 2.53
N ASN A 84 -7.23 -15.41 1.45
CA ASN A 84 -6.67 -15.61 0.12
C ASN A 84 -5.41 -14.73 -0.05
N GLU A 85 -4.25 -15.37 -0.16
CA GLU A 85 -2.96 -14.74 -0.41
C GLU A 85 -2.98 -13.77 -1.60
N LEU A 86 -3.76 -14.07 -2.66
CA LEU A 86 -3.87 -13.21 -3.84
C LEU A 86 -4.53 -11.85 -3.51
N MET A 87 -5.46 -11.82 -2.55
CA MET A 87 -6.08 -10.56 -2.11
C MET A 87 -5.07 -9.71 -1.33
N LEU A 88 -4.28 -10.34 -0.45
CA LEU A 88 -3.21 -9.64 0.27
C LEU A 88 -2.12 -9.13 -0.69
N MET A 89 -1.75 -9.94 -1.70
CA MET A 89 -0.82 -9.53 -2.76
C MET A 89 -1.37 -8.36 -3.58
N ALA A 90 -2.68 -8.32 -3.84
CA ALA A 90 -3.30 -7.20 -4.54
C ALA A 90 -3.15 -5.89 -3.73
N VAL A 91 -3.37 -5.94 -2.41
CA VAL A 91 -3.14 -4.79 -1.51
C VAL A 91 -1.67 -4.38 -1.51
N LEU A 92 -0.74 -5.34 -1.40
CA LEU A 92 0.70 -5.07 -1.39
C LEU A 92 1.16 -4.40 -2.68
N ASN A 93 0.75 -4.94 -3.84
CA ASN A 93 1.09 -4.39 -5.15
C ASN A 93 0.44 -3.02 -5.36
N CYS A 94 -0.84 -2.85 -5.00
CA CYS A 94 -1.53 -1.57 -5.07
C CYS A 94 -0.80 -0.49 -4.26
N LEU A 95 -0.38 -0.79 -3.03
CA LEU A 95 0.40 0.13 -2.20
C LEU A 95 1.74 0.46 -2.84
N PHE A 96 2.51 -0.56 -3.24
CA PHE A 96 3.84 -0.35 -3.82
C PHE A 96 3.78 0.46 -5.12
N ASP A 97 2.86 0.13 -6.02
CA ASP A 97 2.72 0.81 -7.30
C ASP A 97 2.17 2.23 -7.15
N SER A 98 1.29 2.48 -6.18
CA SER A 98 0.82 3.83 -5.83
C SER A 98 1.98 4.69 -5.34
N LEU A 99 2.77 4.19 -4.39
CA LEU A 99 3.97 4.87 -3.89
C LEU A 99 5.01 5.07 -5.00
N SER A 100 5.19 4.08 -5.87
CA SER A 100 6.09 4.19 -7.03
C SER A 100 5.68 5.32 -7.97
N GLN A 101 4.38 5.49 -8.24
CA GLN A 101 3.89 6.61 -9.04
C GLN A 101 4.10 7.96 -8.33
N MET A 102 3.75 8.05 -7.05
CA MET A 102 3.87 9.27 -6.25
C MET A 102 5.32 9.70 -6.04
N LEU A 103 6.24 8.75 -5.89
CA LEU A 103 7.67 8.96 -5.69
C LEU A 103 8.47 8.92 -7.00
N ARG A 104 7.81 9.00 -8.15
CA ARG A 104 8.45 9.03 -9.49
C ARG A 104 9.45 7.89 -9.70
N LYS A 105 9.05 6.69 -9.28
CA LYS A 105 9.79 5.42 -9.31
C LYS A 105 10.98 5.33 -8.36
N ASN A 106 11.23 6.33 -7.51
CA ASN A 106 12.28 6.28 -6.50
C ASN A 106 11.72 5.88 -5.13
N VAL A 107 11.40 4.59 -4.98
CA VAL A 107 10.83 4.05 -3.72
C VAL A 107 11.95 3.64 -2.77
N GLU A 108 12.59 4.62 -2.13
CA GLU A 108 13.63 4.42 -1.13
C GLU A 108 13.27 5.15 0.17
N ARG A 109 13.92 4.77 1.29
CA ARG A 109 13.64 5.30 2.64
C ARG A 109 13.59 6.82 2.67
N ARG A 110 14.55 7.49 2.02
CA ARG A 110 14.60 8.95 1.99
C ARG A 110 13.37 9.54 1.30
N ALA A 111 13.05 9.08 0.10
CA ALA A 111 11.92 9.59 -0.68
C ALA A 111 10.57 9.31 0.03
N LEU A 112 10.43 8.15 0.67
CA LEU A 112 9.24 7.81 1.44
C LEU A 112 9.07 8.73 2.66
N LEU A 113 10.15 9.00 3.40
CA LEU A 113 10.14 9.93 4.55
C LEU A 113 9.81 11.37 4.15
N GLU A 114 10.24 11.80 2.95
CA GLU A 114 9.91 13.11 2.39
C GLU A 114 8.42 13.21 1.98
N ASN A 115 7.71 12.09 1.79
CA ASN A 115 6.28 12.04 1.41
C ASN A 115 5.45 11.06 2.25
N MET A 116 5.56 11.17 3.59
CA MET A 116 4.78 10.35 4.52
C MET A 116 3.28 10.63 4.46
N GLU A 117 2.87 11.87 4.17
CA GLU A 117 1.46 12.24 4.02
C GLU A 117 0.81 11.48 2.87
N GLY A 118 1.48 11.41 1.72
CA GLY A 118 1.04 10.59 0.60
C GLY A 118 0.89 9.12 0.97
N LEU A 119 1.83 8.55 1.73
CA LEU A 119 1.72 7.17 2.23
C LEU A 119 0.46 6.98 3.09
N PHE A 120 0.19 7.87 4.04
CA PHE A 120 -1.00 7.77 4.89
C PHE A 120 -2.29 7.80 4.06
N LEU A 121 -2.40 8.77 3.15
CA LEU A 121 -3.58 8.91 2.28
C LEU A 121 -3.74 7.69 1.36
N ALA A 122 -2.65 7.17 0.80
CA ALA A 122 -2.69 5.98 -0.05
C ALA A 122 -3.19 4.76 0.72
N VAL A 123 -2.69 4.53 1.95
CA VAL A 123 -3.15 3.38 2.76
C VAL A 123 -4.63 3.54 3.14
N ASP A 124 -5.10 4.74 3.45
CA ASP A 124 -6.51 5.00 3.77
C ASP A 124 -7.45 4.78 2.57
N GLU A 125 -6.99 5.01 1.34
CA GLU A 125 -7.78 4.68 0.12
C GLU A 125 -7.78 3.18 -0.20
N ILE A 126 -6.73 2.43 0.22
CA ILE A 126 -6.60 1.00 -0.06
C ILE A 126 -7.34 0.16 0.98
N VAL A 127 -7.20 0.47 2.27
CA VAL A 127 -7.74 -0.33 3.37
C VAL A 127 -8.36 0.56 4.45
N ASP A 128 -9.63 0.27 4.79
CA ASP A 128 -10.34 0.89 5.91
C ASP A 128 -10.84 -0.17 6.89
N GLY A 129 -10.47 -0.04 8.16
CA GLY A 129 -10.84 -1.00 9.21
C GLY A 129 -10.49 -2.46 8.90
N GLY A 130 -9.47 -2.72 8.08
CA GLY A 130 -9.08 -4.07 7.64
C GLY A 130 -9.85 -4.61 6.42
N VAL A 131 -10.77 -3.81 5.87
CA VAL A 131 -11.51 -4.10 4.64
C VAL A 131 -10.79 -3.46 3.45
N ILE A 132 -10.60 -4.23 2.38
CA ILE A 132 -9.99 -3.74 1.14
C ILE A 132 -11.03 -2.88 0.40
N LEU A 133 -10.71 -1.61 0.17
CA LEU A 133 -11.56 -0.66 -0.54
C LEU A 133 -11.16 -0.51 -2.01
N GLU A 134 -9.86 -0.49 -2.30
CA GLU A 134 -9.31 -0.28 -3.64
C GLU A 134 -8.06 -1.14 -3.85
N SER A 135 -7.91 -1.66 -5.06
CA SER A 135 -6.75 -2.46 -5.49
C SER A 135 -6.11 -1.96 -6.79
N ASP A 136 -6.69 -0.95 -7.43
CA ASP A 136 -6.10 -0.26 -8.57
C ASP A 136 -5.26 0.94 -8.10
N PRO A 137 -3.92 0.90 -8.28
CA PRO A 137 -3.04 1.99 -7.85
C PRO A 137 -3.33 3.31 -8.58
N GLN A 138 -3.85 3.29 -9.81
CA GLN A 138 -4.18 4.52 -10.53
C GLN A 138 -5.34 5.27 -9.86
N GLN A 139 -6.34 4.54 -9.35
CA GLN A 139 -7.46 5.12 -8.62
C GLN A 139 -7.01 5.68 -7.27
N VAL A 140 -6.15 4.96 -6.55
CA VAL A 140 -5.57 5.43 -5.28
C VAL A 140 -4.83 6.74 -5.48
N VAL A 141 -3.86 6.78 -6.42
CA VAL A 141 -3.05 7.98 -6.69
C VAL A 141 -3.93 9.16 -7.10
N HIS A 142 -4.95 8.92 -7.93
CA HIS A 142 -5.90 9.96 -8.32
C HIS A 142 -6.64 10.56 -7.11
N ARG A 143 -7.14 9.73 -6.20
CA ARG A 143 -7.85 10.19 -4.99
C ARG A 143 -6.92 10.87 -3.99
N VAL A 144 -5.70 10.36 -3.83
CA VAL A 144 -4.67 11.00 -2.99
C VAL A 144 -4.35 12.41 -3.51
N ALA A 145 -4.20 12.58 -4.82
CA ALA A 145 -3.94 13.89 -5.43
C ALA A 145 -5.10 14.89 -5.22
N LEU A 146 -6.35 14.42 -5.15
CA LEU A 146 -7.51 15.26 -4.84
C LEU A 146 -7.57 15.68 -3.36
N ARG A 147 -6.92 14.94 -2.45
CA ARG A 147 -6.90 15.23 -1.02
C ARG A 147 -5.68 16.05 -0.57
N GLY A 148 -4.57 15.97 -1.30
CA GLY A 148 -3.34 16.70 -0.98
C GLY A 148 -3.34 18.17 -1.43
N ASP A 149 -4.22 18.53 -2.36
CA ASP A 149 -4.40 19.90 -2.83
C ASP A 149 -5.74 20.44 -2.28
N ASP A 150 -5.67 21.42 -1.36
CA ASP A 150 -6.77 22.38 -1.11
C ASP A 150 -6.98 23.30 -2.35
N VAL A 151 -6.88 22.76 -3.57
CA VAL A 151 -6.98 23.50 -4.83
C VAL A 151 -8.33 23.16 -5.47
N PRO A 152 -9.17 24.17 -5.78
CA PRO A 152 -10.51 23.94 -6.28
C PRO A 152 -10.50 23.10 -7.57
N LEU A 153 -11.36 22.07 -7.57
CA LEU A 153 -11.63 21.07 -8.62
C LEU A 153 -11.75 21.63 -10.05
N THR A 154 -11.99 22.93 -10.19
CA THR A 154 -12.07 23.65 -11.46
C THR A 154 -10.75 23.71 -12.22
N GLU A 155 -9.59 23.75 -11.54
CA GLU A 155 -8.30 23.93 -12.23
C GLU A 155 -7.71 22.62 -12.78
N GLN A 156 -7.95 21.51 -12.10
CA GLN A 156 -7.53 20.17 -12.56
C GLN A 156 -8.33 19.72 -13.79
N THR A 157 -9.66 19.98 -13.80
CA THR A 157 -10.54 19.66 -14.94
C THR A 157 -10.12 20.42 -16.20
N VAL A 158 -9.77 21.71 -16.06
CA VAL A 158 -9.35 22.54 -17.19
C VAL A 158 -8.04 22.05 -17.79
N THR A 159 -7.09 21.60 -16.96
CA THR A 159 -5.80 21.09 -17.43
C THR A 159 -5.96 19.77 -18.20
N GLN A 160 -6.76 18.83 -17.70
CA GLN A 160 -7.08 17.58 -18.41
C GLN A 160 -7.84 17.84 -19.72
N VAL A 161 -8.86 18.70 -19.71
CA VAL A 161 -9.63 19.05 -20.91
C VAL A 161 -8.75 19.73 -21.97
N LEU A 162 -7.86 20.63 -21.56
CA LEU A 162 -6.92 21.29 -22.47
C LEU A 162 -5.93 20.31 -23.09
N GLN A 163 -5.49 19.30 -22.33
CA GLN A 163 -4.57 18.28 -22.80
C GLN A 163 -5.24 17.33 -23.81
N SER A 164 -6.46 16.89 -23.53
CA SER A 164 -7.26 16.11 -24.49
C SER A 164 -7.59 16.90 -25.76
N ALA A 165 -7.91 18.20 -25.64
CA ALA A 165 -8.14 19.07 -26.79
C ALA A 165 -6.88 19.24 -27.64
N LYS A 166 -5.71 19.40 -27.01
CA LYS A 166 -4.41 19.50 -27.72
C LYS A 166 -4.09 18.23 -28.50
N GLU A 167 -4.39 17.06 -27.95
CA GLU A 167 -4.20 15.78 -28.64
C GLU A 167 -5.16 15.63 -29.81
N GLN A 168 -6.44 15.97 -29.64
CA GLN A 168 -7.41 15.95 -30.75
C GLN A 168 -7.01 16.89 -31.90
N ILE A 169 -6.52 18.09 -31.58
CA ILE A 169 -6.03 19.04 -32.60
C ILE A 169 -4.82 18.45 -33.34
N LYS A 170 -3.87 17.83 -32.62
CA LYS A 170 -2.70 17.19 -33.23
C LYS A 170 -3.09 16.09 -34.22
N TRP A 171 -4.07 15.26 -33.88
CA TRP A 171 -4.59 14.23 -34.80
C TRP A 171 -5.35 14.81 -35.98
N SER A 172 -6.07 15.92 -35.80
CA SER A 172 -6.79 16.58 -36.88
C SER A 172 -5.88 17.26 -37.92
N LEU A 173 -4.67 17.67 -37.52
CA LEU A 173 -3.68 18.31 -38.40
C LEU A 173 -2.80 17.31 -39.17
N LEU A 174 -2.82 16.03 -38.80
CA LEU A 174 -2.07 14.95 -39.45
C LEU A 174 -2.89 14.23 -40.54
N ARG A 175 -4.07 14.76 -40.88
CA ARG A 175 -4.96 14.28 -41.94
C ARG A 175 -5.12 15.37 -43.00
#